data_AF-A0A1G8M825-F1
#
_entry.id   AF-A0A1G8M825-F1
#
_cell.length_a   1.000
_cell.length_b   1.000
_cell.length_c   1.000
_cell.angle_alpha   90.00
_cell.angle_beta   90.00
_cell.angle_gamma   90.00
#
_symmetry.space_group_name_H-M   'P 1'
#
loop_
_entity.id
_entity.type
_entity.pdbx_description
1 polymer ?
#
loop_
_entity_poly.entity_id
_entity_poly.type
_entity_poly.pdbx_seq_one_letter_code
_entity_poly.pdbx_strand_id
1 'polypeptide(L)'
;MTDLEKEFLLAEYATLRDEIADRQAKTFQIITAGLFGIPSIVALGKVVEDEFNVGEALFLMAPAIVIVSCFLYVSQHTGMMRAGSYIRHHIEPRFLAAGKGWENWLEDKDSKERLRSRRVDAYLNICFFVVVCLYFIGAIMAFWEFSGPLFGIPSLNSFVAIIYVILGIVTIGAAVNEAMTGHDGKPAESSGSES
;
A
#
# COMPACT_ATOMS: atom_id res chain seq x y z
N MET A 1 -1.16 -37.77 10.91
CA MET A 1 -0.18 -36.92 10.21
C MET A 1 1.12 -37.68 10.11
N THR A 2 1.54 -37.99 8.89
CA THR A 2 2.82 -38.67 8.64
C THR A 2 3.99 -37.72 8.92
N ASP A 3 5.19 -38.25 9.16
CA ASP A 3 6.34 -37.37 9.42
C ASP A 3 6.73 -36.55 8.18
N LEU A 4 6.50 -37.11 6.98
CA LEU A 4 6.64 -36.38 5.71
C LEU A 4 5.69 -35.19 5.60
N GLU A 5 4.42 -35.36 6.02
CA GLU A 5 3.44 -34.26 6.04
C GLU A 5 3.86 -33.14 6.99
N LYS A 6 4.43 -33.47 8.15
CA LYS A 6 4.93 -32.47 9.10
C LYS A 6 6.10 -31.70 8.51
N GLU A 7 7.06 -32.39 7.91
CA GLU A 7 8.23 -31.77 7.30
C GLU A 7 7.84 -30.83 6.15
N PHE A 8 6.92 -31.27 5.30
CA PHE A 8 6.37 -30.44 4.22
C PHE A 8 5.70 -29.18 4.75
N LEU A 9 4.81 -29.30 5.74
CA LEU A 9 4.09 -28.17 6.32
C LEU A 9 5.02 -27.19 7.07
N LEU A 10 6.08 -27.69 7.70
CA LEU A 10 7.10 -26.83 8.32
C LEU A 10 7.91 -26.05 7.28
N ALA A 11 8.29 -26.69 6.18
CA ALA A 11 8.97 -26.03 5.07
C ALA A 11 8.07 -24.96 4.41
N GLU A 12 6.79 -25.26 4.23
CA GLU A 12 5.80 -24.32 3.71
C GLU A 12 5.60 -23.12 4.65
N TYR A 13 5.49 -23.37 5.97
CA TYR A 13 5.40 -22.32 6.97
C TYR A 13 6.62 -21.39 6.95
N ALA A 14 7.82 -21.96 6.94
CA ALA A 14 9.07 -21.19 6.89
C ALA A 14 9.13 -20.33 5.62
N THR A 15 8.84 -20.93 4.46
CA THR A 15 8.85 -20.22 3.17
C THR A 15 7.85 -19.06 3.14
N LEU A 16 6.63 -19.26 3.64
CA LEU A 16 5.62 -18.20 3.69
C LEU A 16 6.01 -17.07 4.66
N ARG A 17 6.68 -17.38 5.77
CA ARG A 17 7.19 -16.37 6.70
C ARG A 17 8.29 -15.54 6.08
N ASP A 18 9.22 -16.17 5.36
CA ASP A 18 10.26 -15.47 4.62
C ASP A 18 9.66 -14.58 3.53
N GLU A 19 8.63 -15.08 2.82
CA GLU A 19 7.91 -14.30 1.81
C GLU A 19 7.20 -13.07 2.40
N ILE A 20 6.60 -13.18 3.60
CA ILE A 20 6.01 -12.04 4.32
C ILE A 20 7.09 -11.01 4.69
N ALA A 21 8.22 -11.47 5.21
CA ALA A 21 9.33 -10.59 5.58
C ALA A 21 9.91 -9.83 4.36
N ASP A 22 10.10 -10.54 3.24
CA ASP A 22 10.57 -9.96 1.98
C ASP A 22 9.60 -8.90 1.43
N ARG A 23 8.29 -9.18 1.49
CA ARG A 23 7.26 -8.20 1.09
C ARG A 23 7.28 -6.97 1.99
N GLN A 24 7.44 -7.15 3.30
CA GLN A 24 7.54 -6.03 4.24
C GLN A 24 8.76 -5.14 3.93
N ALA A 25 9.91 -5.74 3.60
CA ALA A 25 11.10 -5.00 3.20
C ALA A 25 10.88 -4.21 1.90
N LYS A 26 10.23 -4.82 0.89
CA LYS A 26 9.86 -4.15 -0.37
C LYS A 26 8.89 -2.99 -0.15
N THR A 27 7.91 -3.15 0.74
CA THR A 27 6.98 -2.08 1.13
C THR A 27 7.74 -0.88 1.69
N PHE A 28 8.70 -1.10 2.59
CA PHE A 28 9.54 -0.02 3.11
C PHE A 28 10.37 0.67 2.02
N GLN A 29 10.92 -0.10 1.07
CA GLN A 29 11.66 0.46 -0.07
C GLN A 29 10.77 1.31 -0.98
N ILE A 30 9.53 0.88 -1.27
CA ILE A 30 8.57 1.64 -2.08
C ILE A 30 8.24 2.98 -1.42
N ILE A 31 7.95 2.98 -0.11
CA ILE A 31 7.64 4.21 0.64
C ILE A 31 8.85 5.14 0.65
N THR A 32 10.04 4.61 0.95
CA THR A 32 11.28 5.40 1.00
C THR A 32 11.63 5.98 -0.38
N ALA A 33 11.49 5.18 -1.44
CA ALA A 33 11.71 5.63 -2.82
C ALA A 33 10.70 6.68 -3.26
N GLY A 34 9.42 6.53 -2.90
CA GLY A 34 8.39 7.54 -3.17
C GLY A 34 8.66 8.86 -2.42
N LEU A 35 8.98 8.77 -1.14
CA LEU A 35 9.17 9.94 -0.27
C LEU A 35 10.44 10.73 -0.62
N PHE A 36 11.55 10.06 -0.88
CA PHE A 36 12.84 10.72 -1.15
C PHE A 36 13.18 10.80 -2.63
N GLY A 37 12.79 9.80 -3.43
CA GLY A 37 13.14 9.74 -4.83
C GLY A 37 12.53 10.90 -5.61
N ILE A 38 11.24 11.17 -5.42
CA ILE A 38 10.57 12.23 -6.18
C ILE A 38 11.14 13.62 -5.87
N PRO A 39 11.24 14.08 -4.59
CA PRO A 39 11.84 15.38 -4.29
C PRO A 39 13.30 15.49 -4.73
N SER A 40 14.08 14.40 -4.62
CA SER A 40 15.48 14.40 -5.04
C SER A 40 15.61 14.58 -6.55
N ILE A 41 14.77 13.91 -7.34
CA ILE A 41 14.74 14.06 -8.80
C ILE A 41 14.34 15.49 -9.19
N VAL A 42 13.33 16.06 -8.53
CA VAL A 42 12.89 17.44 -8.79
C VAL A 42 13.97 18.45 -8.40
N ALA A 43 14.63 18.26 -7.26
CA ALA A 43 15.72 19.11 -6.81
C ALA A 43 16.91 19.06 -7.77
N LEU A 44 17.31 17.86 -8.21
CA LEU A 44 18.38 17.69 -9.20
C LEU A 44 18.01 18.31 -10.55
N GLY A 45 16.76 18.15 -11.00
CA GLY A 45 16.27 18.74 -12.24
C GLY A 45 16.26 20.27 -12.25
N LYS A 46 16.23 20.93 -11.08
CA LYS A 46 16.39 22.39 -10.97
C LYS A 46 17.84 22.86 -10.97
N VAL A 47 18.78 22.00 -10.57
CA VAL A 47 20.21 22.34 -10.51
C VAL A 47 20.86 22.18 -11.88
N VAL A 48 20.35 21.25 -12.70
CA VAL A 48 20.79 21.06 -14.07
C VAL A 48 20.08 22.07 -14.97
N GLU A 49 20.61 23.30 -15.06
CA GLU A 49 20.20 24.36 -15.99
C GLU A 49 20.56 24.00 -17.46
N ASP A 50 20.10 22.86 -17.97
CA ASP A 50 20.28 22.51 -19.39
C ASP A 50 19.02 22.82 -20.20
N GLU A 51 19.20 23.08 -21.50
CA GLU A 51 18.18 23.45 -22.50
C GLU A 51 16.96 22.50 -22.58
N PHE A 52 17.03 21.34 -21.93
CA PHE A 52 15.91 20.45 -21.74
C PHE A 52 15.32 20.63 -20.34
N ASN A 53 14.05 21.07 -20.26
CA ASN A 53 13.22 21.11 -19.07
C ASN A 53 12.89 19.71 -18.49
N VAL A 54 13.92 18.88 -18.24
CA VAL A 54 13.82 17.52 -17.71
C VAL A 54 13.20 17.54 -16.32
N GLY A 55 13.53 18.54 -15.50
CA GLY A 55 12.91 18.75 -14.19
C GLY A 55 11.40 18.94 -14.28
N GLU A 56 10.91 19.70 -15.27
CA GLU A 56 9.48 19.93 -15.48
C GLU A 56 8.76 18.70 -16.02
N ALA A 57 9.37 17.98 -16.98
CA ALA A 57 8.82 16.74 -17.52
C ALA A 57 8.70 15.64 -16.44
N LEU A 58 9.70 15.52 -15.57
CA LEU A 58 9.66 14.60 -14.43
C LEU A 58 8.61 15.02 -13.39
N PHE A 59 8.44 16.32 -13.19
CA PHE A 59 7.38 16.86 -12.32
C PHE A 59 5.98 16.52 -12.84
N LEU A 60 5.75 16.59 -14.16
CA LEU A 60 4.51 16.17 -14.82
C LEU A 60 4.25 14.66 -14.66
N MET A 61 5.29 13.82 -14.72
CA MET A 61 5.15 12.38 -14.49
C MET A 61 4.98 12.00 -13.02
N ALA A 62 5.27 12.92 -12.11
CA ALA A 62 5.38 12.65 -10.69
C ALA A 62 4.07 12.08 -10.08
N PRO A 63 2.85 12.54 -10.45
CA PRO A 63 1.62 11.93 -9.94
C PRO A 63 1.38 10.51 -10.47
N ALA A 64 1.81 10.19 -11.69
CA ALA A 64 1.75 8.82 -12.20
C ALA A 64 2.65 7.88 -11.39
N ILE A 65 3.85 8.34 -11.02
CA ILE A 65 4.79 7.59 -10.16
C ILE A 65 4.16 7.32 -8.79
N VAL A 66 3.49 8.31 -8.19
CA VAL A 66 2.80 8.13 -6.91
C VAL A 66 1.67 7.12 -7.02
N ILE A 67 0.85 7.19 -8.06
CA ILE A 67 -0.22 6.22 -8.30
C ILE A 67 0.33 4.81 -8.41
N VAL A 68 1.38 4.61 -9.23
CA VAL A 68 2.06 3.31 -9.36
C VAL A 68 2.60 2.84 -8.02
N SER A 69 3.19 3.74 -7.23
CA SER A 69 3.71 3.41 -5.89
C SER A 69 2.59 2.99 -4.93
N CYS A 70 1.42 3.64 -4.98
CA CYS A 70 0.23 3.26 -4.22
C CYS A 70 -0.26 1.86 -4.61
N PHE A 71 -0.38 1.56 -5.91
CA PHE A 71 -0.79 0.23 -6.36
C PHE A 71 0.20 -0.86 -5.99
N LEU A 72 1.51 -0.57 -6.07
CA LEU A 72 2.55 -1.50 -5.61
C LEU A 72 2.43 -1.74 -4.11
N TYR A 73 2.24 -0.69 -3.31
CA TYR A 73 2.02 -0.80 -1.86
C TYR A 73 0.82 -1.69 -1.52
N VAL A 74 -0.34 -1.42 -2.14
CA VAL A 74 -1.56 -2.22 -1.98
C VAL A 74 -1.30 -3.68 -2.36
N SER A 75 -0.66 -3.92 -3.51
CA SER A 75 -0.35 -5.26 -3.99
C SER A 75 0.52 -6.04 -3.00
N GLN A 76 1.56 -5.41 -2.42
CA GLN A 76 2.40 -6.04 -1.40
C GLN A 76 1.60 -6.37 -0.14
N HIS A 77 0.77 -5.42 0.32
CA HIS A 77 -0.05 -5.59 1.52
C HIS A 77 -1.07 -6.73 1.35
N THR A 78 -1.78 -6.79 0.23
CA THR A 78 -2.71 -7.90 -0.07
C THR A 78 -1.98 -9.24 -0.14
N GLY A 79 -0.77 -9.28 -0.70
CA GLY A 79 0.07 -10.48 -0.74
C GLY A 79 0.41 -11.00 0.66
N MET A 80 0.83 -10.10 1.56
CA MET A 80 1.11 -10.44 2.97
C MET A 80 -0.14 -10.98 3.67
N MET A 81 -1.29 -10.33 3.51
CA MET A 81 -2.56 -10.76 4.13
C MET A 81 -2.99 -12.15 3.65
N ARG A 82 -2.80 -12.46 2.36
CA ARG A 82 -3.11 -13.79 1.81
C ARG A 82 -2.20 -14.87 2.38
N ALA A 83 -0.89 -14.59 2.51
CA ALA A 83 0.06 -15.51 3.10
C ALA A 83 -0.27 -15.78 4.59
N GLY A 84 -0.53 -14.74 5.37
CA GLY A 84 -0.95 -14.87 6.78
C GLY A 84 -2.27 -15.64 6.91
N SER A 85 -3.26 -15.33 6.08
CA SER A 85 -4.53 -16.06 6.05
C SER A 85 -4.34 -17.54 5.69
N TYR A 86 -3.46 -17.86 4.75
CA TYR A 86 -3.16 -19.25 4.41
C TYR A 86 -2.55 -20.00 5.60
N ILE A 87 -1.53 -19.42 6.25
CA ILE A 87 -0.90 -19.97 7.46
C ILE A 87 -1.97 -20.27 8.52
N ARG A 88 -2.84 -19.30 8.80
CA ARG A 88 -3.88 -19.40 9.82
C ARG A 88 -4.89 -20.51 9.56
N HIS A 89 -5.37 -20.63 8.32
CA HIS A 89 -6.48 -21.54 8.00
C HIS A 89 -6.02 -22.93 7.60
N HIS A 90 -4.80 -23.09 7.06
CA HIS A 90 -4.35 -24.34 6.46
C HIS A 90 -3.18 -24.99 7.21
N ILE A 91 -2.32 -24.21 7.86
CA ILE A 91 -1.10 -24.72 8.53
C ILE A 91 -1.31 -24.82 10.04
N GLU A 92 -1.62 -23.72 10.72
CA GLU A 92 -1.74 -23.67 12.19
C GLU A 92 -2.70 -24.73 12.77
N PRO A 93 -3.91 -24.97 12.21
CA PRO A 93 -4.86 -25.93 12.77
C PRO A 93 -4.39 -27.39 12.70
N ARG A 94 -3.38 -27.69 11.86
CA ARG A 94 -2.80 -29.04 11.73
C ARG A 94 -1.73 -29.32 12.78
N PHE A 95 -1.13 -28.28 13.36
CA PHE A 95 -0.07 -28.39 14.37
C PHE A 95 -0.51 -27.99 15.77
N LEU A 96 -1.44 -27.05 15.87
CA LEU A 96 -1.84 -26.41 17.12
C LEU A 96 -3.35 -26.63 17.36
N ALA A 97 -3.75 -26.66 18.64
CA ALA A 97 -5.16 -26.71 18.98
C ALA A 97 -5.88 -25.45 18.48
N ALA A 98 -7.17 -25.57 18.16
CA ALA A 98 -8.00 -24.43 17.75
C ALA A 98 -7.85 -23.26 18.75
N GLY A 99 -7.68 -22.04 18.23
CA GLY A 99 -7.41 -20.88 19.08
C GLY A 99 -5.93 -20.62 19.36
N LYS A 100 -5.04 -21.61 19.15
CA LYS A 100 -3.61 -21.49 19.40
C LYS A 100 -2.86 -21.34 18.08
N GLY A 101 -2.13 -20.25 17.92
CA GLY A 101 -1.44 -19.91 16.68
C GLY A 101 -0.99 -18.46 16.71
N TRP A 102 0.07 -18.13 15.99
CA TRP A 102 0.56 -16.76 15.92
C TRP A 102 -0.40 -15.89 15.13
N GLU A 103 -0.92 -16.37 14.00
CA GLU A 103 -1.90 -15.63 13.21
C GLU A 103 -3.23 -15.50 13.95
N ASN A 104 -3.65 -16.55 14.65
CA ASN A 104 -4.85 -16.49 15.47
C ASN A 104 -4.66 -15.54 16.68
N TRP A 105 -3.46 -15.51 17.26
CA TRP A 105 -3.06 -14.51 18.26
C TRP A 105 -3.11 -13.10 17.64
N LEU A 106 -2.58 -12.87 16.43
CA LEU A 106 -2.63 -11.54 15.80
C LEU A 106 -4.07 -11.02 15.58
N GLU A 107 -5.02 -11.92 15.32
CA GLU A 107 -6.41 -11.55 15.07
C GLU A 107 -7.29 -11.40 16.31
N ASP A 108 -6.89 -11.98 17.44
CA ASP A 108 -7.63 -11.92 18.69
C ASP A 108 -7.74 -10.46 19.21
N LYS A 109 -8.99 -9.98 19.31
CA LYS A 109 -9.36 -8.58 19.53
C LYS A 109 -9.28 -8.14 21.00
N ASP A 110 -9.12 -9.08 21.94
CA ASP A 110 -9.29 -8.83 23.37
C ASP A 110 -8.02 -8.27 24.05
N SER A 111 -6.86 -8.29 23.39
CA SER A 111 -5.64 -7.72 23.97
C SER A 111 -5.54 -6.20 23.74
N LYS A 112 -5.53 -5.43 24.84
CA LYS A 112 -5.39 -3.95 24.81
C LYS A 112 -4.14 -3.47 24.03
N GLU A 113 -3.04 -4.23 24.06
CA GLU A 113 -1.84 -3.92 23.28
C GLU A 113 -2.03 -4.10 21.77
N ARG A 114 -2.85 -5.06 21.31
CA ARG A 114 -3.10 -5.23 19.86
C ARG A 114 -4.14 -4.27 19.31
N LEU A 115 -5.10 -3.82 20.10
CA LEU A 115 -5.91 -2.65 19.76
C LEU A 115 -5.02 -1.42 19.53
N ARG A 116 -3.92 -1.28 20.28
CA ARG A 116 -2.92 -0.24 20.06
C ARG A 116 -2.12 -0.48 18.78
N SER A 117 -1.71 -1.72 18.48
CA SER A 117 -1.02 -2.06 17.23
C SER A 117 -1.88 -1.77 15.99
N ARG A 118 -3.15 -2.19 15.97
CA ARG A 118 -4.08 -1.87 14.87
C ARG A 118 -4.31 -0.36 14.72
N ARG A 119 -4.25 0.41 15.81
CA ARG A 119 -4.27 1.88 15.75
C ARG A 119 -3.01 2.42 15.09
N VAL A 120 -1.84 1.84 15.32
CA VAL A 120 -0.60 2.23 14.62
C VAL A 120 -0.76 2.00 13.12
N ASP A 121 -1.30 0.86 12.69
CA ASP A 121 -1.55 0.59 11.27
C ASP A 121 -2.57 1.58 10.68
N ALA A 122 -3.63 1.90 11.44
CA ALA A 122 -4.60 2.92 11.05
C ALA A 122 -3.94 4.31 10.95
N TYR A 123 -3.08 4.68 11.89
CA TYR A 123 -2.34 5.95 11.84
C TYR A 123 -1.35 5.99 10.68
N LEU A 124 -0.64 4.89 10.39
CA LEU A 124 0.25 4.79 9.24
C LEU A 124 -0.52 4.96 7.93
N ASN A 125 -1.68 4.32 7.80
CA ASN A 125 -2.56 4.54 6.65
C ASN A 125 -3.02 5.99 6.56
N ILE A 126 -3.48 6.60 7.66
CA ILE A 126 -3.85 8.03 7.69
C ILE A 126 -2.67 8.91 7.28
N CYS A 127 -1.46 8.68 7.81
CA CYS A 127 -0.26 9.41 7.45
C CYS A 127 0.08 9.26 5.97
N PHE A 128 -0.02 8.04 5.43
CA PHE A 128 0.16 7.78 4.01
C PHE A 128 -0.84 8.57 3.16
N PHE A 129 -2.12 8.58 3.54
CA PHE A 129 -3.15 9.40 2.88
C PHE A 129 -2.83 10.90 2.93
N VAL A 130 -2.43 11.40 4.10
CA VAL A 130 -2.04 12.81 4.25
C VAL A 130 -0.86 13.14 3.33
N VAL A 131 0.16 12.28 3.25
CA VAL A 131 1.31 12.46 2.37
C VAL A 131 0.88 12.48 0.89
N VAL A 132 0.03 11.54 0.47
CA VAL A 132 -0.50 11.50 -0.91
C VAL A 132 -1.32 12.77 -1.21
N CYS A 133 -2.18 13.22 -0.30
CA CYS A 133 -2.95 14.45 -0.47
C CYS A 133 -2.05 15.69 -0.59
N LEU A 134 -1.08 15.85 0.33
CA LEU A 134 -0.12 16.95 0.30
C LEU A 134 0.69 16.94 -1.00
N TYR A 135 1.03 15.75 -1.47
CA TYR A 135 1.73 15.57 -2.74
C TYR A 135 0.89 16.03 -3.93
N PHE A 136 -0.37 15.63 -4.04
CA PHE A 136 -1.25 16.07 -5.12
C PHE A 136 -1.50 17.58 -5.07
N ILE A 137 -1.66 18.15 -3.88
CA ILE A 137 -1.77 19.61 -3.71
C ILE A 137 -0.50 20.31 -4.20
N GLY A 138 0.67 19.83 -3.79
CA GLY A 138 1.96 20.36 -4.23
C GLY A 138 2.16 20.23 -5.74
N ALA A 139 1.77 19.09 -6.32
CA ALA A 139 1.80 18.85 -7.76
C ALA A 139 0.90 19.85 -8.53
N ILE A 140 -0.32 20.10 -8.04
CA ILE A 140 -1.21 21.09 -8.63
C ILE A 140 -0.59 22.48 -8.50
N MET A 141 -0.16 22.91 -7.31
CA MET A 141 0.41 24.24 -7.09
C MET A 141 1.61 24.51 -8.02
N ALA A 142 2.55 23.57 -8.08
CA ALA A 142 3.70 23.71 -8.95
C ALA A 142 3.29 23.64 -10.43
N PHE A 143 2.31 22.81 -10.81
CA PHE A 143 1.78 22.85 -12.17
C PHE A 143 1.25 24.25 -12.53
N TRP A 144 0.54 24.93 -11.63
CA TRP A 144 0.09 26.31 -11.86
C TRP A 144 1.24 27.31 -12.04
N GLU A 145 2.34 27.13 -11.30
CA GLU A 145 3.53 27.98 -11.39
C GLU A 145 4.34 27.73 -12.66
N PHE A 146 4.49 26.46 -13.08
CA PHE A 146 5.33 26.04 -14.21
C PHE A 146 4.59 25.86 -15.54
N SER A 147 3.25 25.86 -15.56
CA SER A 147 2.49 25.65 -16.81
C SER A 147 2.33 26.91 -17.67
N GLY A 148 2.67 28.09 -17.15
CA GLY A 148 2.64 29.35 -17.88
C GLY A 148 3.55 29.37 -19.12
N PRO A 149 4.83 28.95 -19.02
CA PRO A 149 5.75 28.88 -20.15
C PRO A 149 5.53 27.68 -21.11
N LEU A 150 5.12 26.53 -20.59
CA LEU A 150 5.14 25.26 -21.35
C LEU A 150 4.01 25.09 -22.38
N PHE A 151 2.79 25.51 -22.06
CA PHE A 151 1.62 25.18 -22.88
C PHE A 151 0.96 26.37 -23.56
N GLY A 152 1.19 27.61 -23.10
CA GLY A 152 0.67 28.86 -23.70
C GLY A 152 -0.85 28.96 -23.87
N ILE A 153 -1.59 27.89 -23.55
CA ILE A 153 -3.02 27.71 -23.76
C ILE A 153 -3.68 27.45 -22.40
N PRO A 154 -4.39 28.44 -21.83
CA PRO A 154 -5.02 28.34 -20.51
C PRO A 154 -6.02 27.18 -20.35
N SER A 155 -6.67 26.77 -21.45
CA SER A 155 -7.64 25.67 -21.43
C SER A 155 -6.99 24.30 -21.24
N LEU A 156 -5.77 24.09 -21.77
CA LEU A 156 -5.04 22.83 -21.63
C LEU A 156 -4.51 22.67 -20.20
N ASN A 157 -4.07 23.76 -19.58
CA ASN A 157 -3.64 23.78 -18.17
C ASN A 157 -4.80 23.41 -17.24
N SER A 158 -5.97 24.01 -17.43
CA SER A 158 -7.18 23.66 -16.67
C SER A 158 -7.56 22.19 -16.84
N PHE A 159 -7.46 21.64 -18.06
CA PHE A 159 -7.77 20.25 -18.35
C PHE A 159 -6.84 19.26 -17.62
N VAL A 160 -5.53 19.50 -17.66
CA VAL A 160 -4.53 18.66 -16.97
C VAL A 160 -4.71 18.73 -15.45
N ALA A 161 -4.98 19.92 -14.90
CA ALA A 161 -5.27 20.08 -13.47
C ALA A 161 -6.52 19.27 -13.04
N ILE A 162 -7.58 19.29 -13.85
CA ILE A 162 -8.79 18.48 -13.59
C ILE A 162 -8.46 16.99 -13.59
N ILE A 163 -7.64 16.51 -14.54
CA ILE A 163 -7.20 15.11 -14.57
C ILE A 163 -6.47 14.73 -13.27
N TYR A 164 -5.55 15.58 -12.79
CA TYR A 164 -4.86 15.30 -11.52
C TYR A 164 -5.78 15.26 -10.32
N VAL A 165 -6.79 16.14 -10.26
CA VAL A 165 -7.82 16.11 -9.20
C VAL A 165 -8.62 14.81 -9.27
N ILE A 166 -9.07 14.40 -10.46
CA ILE A 166 -9.83 13.15 -10.64
C ILE A 166 -8.97 11.95 -10.23
N LEU A 167 -7.71 11.89 -10.65
CA LEU A 167 -6.78 10.82 -10.27
C LEU A 167 -6.55 10.77 -8.76
N GLY A 168 -6.39 11.93 -8.11
CA GLY A 168 -6.29 12.02 -6.66
C GLY A 168 -7.53 11.47 -5.96
N ILE A 169 -8.73 11.87 -6.40
CA ILE A 169 -10.00 11.39 -5.84
C ILE A 169 -10.16 9.87 -6.04
N VAL A 170 -9.87 9.36 -7.24
CA VAL A 170 -9.97 7.93 -7.54
C VAL A 170 -9.00 7.13 -6.69
N THR A 171 -7.76 7.60 -6.54
CA THR A 171 -6.74 6.92 -5.72
C THR A 171 -7.15 6.88 -4.25
N ILE A 172 -7.63 8.01 -3.71
CA ILE A 172 -8.14 8.08 -2.33
C ILE A 172 -9.36 7.16 -2.18
N GLY A 173 -10.31 7.21 -3.12
CA GLY A 173 -11.52 6.40 -3.09
C GLY A 173 -11.23 4.90 -3.15
N ALA A 174 -10.32 4.47 -4.01
CA ALA A 174 -9.90 3.06 -4.11
C ALA A 174 -9.26 2.58 -2.81
N ALA A 175 -8.35 3.37 -2.24
CA ALA A 175 -7.67 3.00 -1.01
C ALA A 175 -8.61 3.04 0.21
N VAL A 176 -9.58 3.97 0.27
CA VAL A 176 -10.62 3.99 1.32
C VAL A 176 -11.55 2.78 1.18
N ASN A 177 -11.95 2.42 -0.04
CA ASN A 177 -12.78 1.25 -0.28
C ASN A 177 -12.08 -0.04 0.17
N GLU A 178 -10.78 -0.17 -0.08
CA GLU A 178 -10.00 -1.30 0.44
C GLU A 178 -9.91 -1.31 1.97
N ALA A 179 -9.71 -0.15 2.59
CA ALA A 179 -9.68 -0.04 4.05
C ALA A 179 -11.02 -0.42 4.70
N MET A 180 -12.16 -0.10 4.05
CA MET A 180 -13.49 -0.45 4.54
C MET A 180 -13.81 -1.94 4.30
N THR A 181 -13.55 -2.45 3.10
CA THR A 181 -13.86 -3.84 2.73
C THR A 181 -12.96 -4.86 3.44
N GLY A 182 -11.72 -4.50 3.78
CA GLY A 182 -10.83 -5.32 4.61
C GLY A 182 -11.35 -5.58 6.02
N HIS A 183 -12.32 -4.80 6.50
CA HIS A 183 -12.89 -4.94 7.84
C HIS A 183 -14.15 -5.84 7.89
N ASP A 184 -14.76 -6.13 6.74
CA ASP A 184 -16.03 -6.85 6.59
C ASP A 184 -15.86 -8.33 6.19
N GLY A 185 -14.69 -8.92 6.45
CA GLY A 185 -14.50 -10.37 6.40
C GLY A 185 -15.38 -11.07 7.44
N LYS A 186 -16.69 -11.15 7.17
CA LYS A 186 -17.62 -11.99 7.90
C LYS A 186 -17.08 -13.42 7.83
N PRO A 187 -16.88 -14.10 8.97
CA PRO A 187 -16.64 -15.53 8.93
C PRO A 187 -17.79 -16.14 8.15
N ALA A 188 -17.47 -16.91 7.11
CA ALA A 188 -18.45 -17.72 6.43
C ALA A 188 -19.16 -18.54 7.50
N GLU A 189 -20.43 -18.23 7.75
CA GLU A 189 -21.28 -19.05 8.61
C GLU A 189 -21.18 -20.47 8.07
N SER A 190 -20.57 -21.34 8.88
CA SER A 190 -20.54 -22.76 8.64
C SER A 190 -21.97 -23.27 8.75
N SER A 191 -22.71 -23.18 7.65
CA SER A 191 -23.96 -23.88 7.43
C SER A 191 -23.64 -25.37 7.35
N GLY A 192 -23.67 -26.05 8.50
CA GLY A 192 -23.35 -27.47 8.55
C GLY A 192 -23.50 -28.07 9.93
N SER A 193 -24.74 -28.23 10.41
CA SER A 193 -25.15 -29.42 11.17
C SER A 193 -26.66 -29.41 11.45
N GLU A 194 -27.48 -29.82 10.48
CA GLU A 194 -28.75 -30.51 10.78
C GLU A 194 -28.96 -31.59 9.72
N SER A 195 -28.42 -32.77 9.99
CA SER A 195 -28.96 -34.08 9.58
C SER A 195 -28.26 -35.19 10.36
#